data_AF-A0A2T2VS32-F1
#
_entry.id   AF-A0A2T2VS32-F1
#
_cell.length_a   1.000
_cell.length_b   1.000
_cell.length_c   1.000
_cell.angle_alpha   90.00
_cell.angle_beta   90.00
_cell.angle_gamma   90.00
#
_symmetry.space_group_name_H-M   'P 1'
#
loop_
_entity.id
_entity.type
_entity.pdbx_description
1 polymer ?
#
loop_
_entity_poly.entity_id
_entity_poly.type
_entity_poly.pdbx_seq_one_letter_code
_entity_poly.pdbx_strand_id
1 'polypeptide(L)' 'MRKVIFYLSLIVSISLLWNIIRILGEDLDRLTQYGYGYLVGKIILFSIFLTVVLFTRKSISK' A
#
# COMPACT_ATOMS: atom_id res chain seq x y z
N MET A 1 10.69 -19.11 -0.33
CA MET A 1 9.34 -18.66 0.08
C MET A 1 9.32 -17.25 0.67
N ARG A 2 9.96 -16.98 1.83
CA ARG A 2 9.88 -15.68 2.52
C ARG A 2 10.39 -14.47 1.71
N LYS A 3 11.44 -14.66 0.90
CA LYS A 3 11.95 -13.63 -0.03
C LYS A 3 10.93 -13.26 -1.11
N VAL A 4 10.25 -14.25 -1.69
CA VAL A 4 9.22 -14.03 -2.72
C VAL A 4 8.03 -13.24 -2.14
N ILE A 5 7.57 -13.61 -0.94
CA ILE A 5 6.51 -12.90 -0.23
C ILE A 5 6.93 -11.44 0.02
N PHE A 6 8.17 -11.21 0.46
CA PHE A 6 8.69 -9.86 0.66
C PHE A 6 8.67 -9.03 -0.63
N TYR A 7 9.22 -9.54 -1.74
CA TYR A 7 9.26 -8.80 -3.00
C TYR A 7 7.86 -8.54 -3.57
N LEU A 8 6.95 -9.52 -3.49
CA LEU A 8 5.55 -9.33 -3.92
C LEU A 8 4.84 -8.27 -3.08
N SER A 9 4.93 -8.37 -1.74
CA SER A 9 4.31 -7.38 -0.84
C SER A 9 4.93 -6.00 -1.00
N LEU A 10 6.23 -5.91 -1.30
CA LEU A 10 6.92 -4.65 -1.56
C LEU A 10 6.40 -3.98 -2.84
N ILE A 11 6.28 -4.73 -3.94
CA ILE A 11 5.73 -4.22 -5.22
C ILE A 11 4.30 -3.72 -5.02
N VAL A 12 3.45 -4.51 -4.35
CA VAL A 12 2.06 -4.11 -4.06
C VAL A 12 2.01 -2.86 -3.20
N SER A 13 2.86 -2.76 -2.18
CA SER A 13 2.94 -1.58 -1.31
C SER A 13 3.35 -0.32 -2.08
N ILE A 14 4.34 -0.41 -2.98
CA ILE A 14 4.77 0.71 -3.84
C ILE A 14 3.63 1.13 -4.79
N SER A 15 2.93 0.17 -5.40
CA SER A 15 1.80 0.45 -6.30
C SER A 15 0.65 1.16 -5.56
N LEU A 16 0.32 0.70 -4.35
CA LEU A 16 -0.69 1.33 -3.49
C LEU A 16 -0.28 2.75 -3.07
N LEU A 17 0.98 2.95 -2.70
CA LEU A 17 1.50 4.27 -2.34
C LEU A 17 1.38 5.26 -3.50
N TRP A 18 1.78 4.85 -4.71
CA TRP A 18 1.61 5.66 -5.91
C TRP A 18 0.16 6.03 -6.14
N ASN A 19 -0.76 5.07 -5.94
CA ASN A 19 -2.18 5.29 -6.09
C ASN A 19 -2.72 6.32 -5.08
N ILE A 20 -2.29 6.23 -3.82
CA ILE A 20 -2.67 7.18 -2.76
C ILE A 20 -2.15 8.58 -3.08
N ILE A 21 -0.88 8.71 -3.49
CA ILE A 21 -0.29 10.01 -3.88
C ILE A 21 -1.05 10.62 -5.05
N ARG A 22 -1.35 9.82 -6.08
CA ARG A 22 -2.11 10.27 -7.25
C ARG A 22 -3.53 10.72 -6.89
N ILE A 23 -4.22 9.99 -6.00
CA ILE A 23 -5.53 10.40 -5.49
C ILE A 23 -5.48 11.73 -4.75
N LEU A 24 -4.44 11.95 -3.96
CA LEU A 24 -4.26 13.19 -3.20
C LEU A 24 -3.85 14.39 -4.06
N GLY A 25 -3.09 14.16 -5.15
CA GLY A 25 -2.52 15.22 -5.98
C GLY A 25 -3.29 15.55 -7.27
N GLU A 26 -3.84 14.54 -7.95
CA GLU A 26 -4.42 14.68 -9.29
C GLU A 26 -5.89 14.24 -9.37
N ASP A 27 -6.29 13.27 -8.54
CA ASP A 27 -7.58 12.58 -8.63
C ASP A 27 -8.50 12.91 -7.43
N LEU A 28 -8.55 14.18 -7.00
CA LEU A 28 -9.47 14.63 -5.93
C LEU A 28 -10.95 14.41 -6.30
N ASP A 29 -11.27 14.37 -7.59
CA ASP A 29 -12.60 14.03 -8.09
C ASP A 29 -13.05 12.62 -7.67
N ARG A 30 -12.10 11.70 -7.43
CA ARG A 30 -12.42 10.38 -6.90
C ARG A 30 -12.79 10.42 -5.42
N LEU A 31 -12.27 11.39 -4.67
CA LEU A 31 -12.66 11.61 -3.27
C LEU A 31 -14.08 12.17 -3.17
N THR A 32 -14.49 13.04 -4.09
CA THR A 32 -15.86 13.56 -4.14
C THR A 32 -16.85 12.52 -4.66
N GLN A 33 -16.46 11.68 -5.63
CA GLN A 33 -17.33 10.65 -6.19
C GLN A 33 -17.51 9.41 -5.27
N TYR A 34 -16.43 8.89 -4.68
CA TYR A 34 -16.46 7.68 -3.87
C TYR A 34 -16.36 7.95 -2.36
N GLY A 35 -16.18 9.20 -1.97
CA GLY A 35 -16.02 9.62 -0.57
C GLY A 35 -14.64 9.32 0.01
N TYR A 36 -14.36 9.88 1.19
CA TYR A 36 -13.13 9.63 1.93
C TYR A 36 -12.94 8.16 2.32
N GLY A 37 -14.01 7.36 2.39
CA GLY A 37 -13.94 5.92 2.65
C GLY A 37 -13.10 5.16 1.63
N TYR A 38 -13.09 5.60 0.36
CA TYR A 38 -12.25 5.04 -0.69
C TYR A 38 -10.76 5.22 -0.40
N LEU A 39 -10.37 6.42 0.02
CA LEU A 39 -8.99 6.74 0.39
C LEU A 39 -8.59 5.99 1.67
N VAL A 40 -9.46 5.98 2.69
CA VAL A 40 -9.22 5.27 3.95
C VAL A 40 -9.03 3.77 3.70
N GLY A 41 -9.85 3.14 2.85
CA GLY A 41 -9.69 1.74 2.49
C GLY A 41 -8.34 1.44 1.83
N LYS A 42 -7.88 2.33 0.94
CA LYS A 42 -6.54 2.20 0.32
C LYS A 42 -5.41 2.38 1.31
N ILE A 43 -5.54 3.32 2.24
CA ILE A 43 -4.56 3.54 3.32
C ILE A 43 -4.49 2.30 4.23
N ILE A 44 -5.63 1.74 4.64
CA ILE A 44 -5.67 0.51 5.45
C ILE A 44 -5.01 -0.65 4.71
N LEU A 45 -5.35 -0.85 3.43
CA LEU A 45 -4.76 -1.91 2.61
C LEU A 45 -3.24 -1.71 2.45
N PHE A 46 -2.79 -0.48 2.24
CA PHE A 46 -1.37 -0.13 2.22
C PHE A 46 -0.69 -0.45 3.55
N SER A 47 -1.30 -0.07 4.68
CA SER A 47 -0.76 -0.37 6.01
C SER A 47 -0.60 -1.87 6.25
N ILE A 48 -1.58 -2.70 5.85
CA ILE A 48 -1.48 -4.16 5.97
C ILE A 48 -0.28 -4.70 5.18
N PHE A 49 -0.16 -4.32 3.91
CA PHE A 49 0.97 -4.76 3.08
C PHE A 49 2.31 -4.24 3.61
N LEU A 50 2.36 -3.00 4.10
CA LEU A 50 3.54 -2.43 4.71
C LEU A 50 3.95 -3.19 5.98
N THR A 51 3.00 -3.56 6.84
CA THR A 51 3.26 -4.41 8.00
C THR A 51 3.85 -5.75 7.56
N VAL A 52 3.27 -6.42 6.58
CA VAL A 52 3.80 -7.69 6.04
C VAL A 52 5.24 -7.52 5.52
N VAL A 53 5.53 -6.43 4.80
CA VAL A 53 6.89 -6.11 4.34
C VAL A 53 7.86 -5.94 5.51
N LEU A 54 7.49 -5.17 6.54
CA LEU A 54 8.35 -4.90 7.70
C LEU A 54 8.65 -6.16 8.51
N PHE A 55 7.64 -7.00 8.76
CA PHE A 55 7.82 -8.27 9.47
C PHE A 55 8.66 -9.27 8.65
N THR A 56 8.45 -9.31 7.34
CA THR A 56 9.20 -10.23 6.46
C THR A 56 10.64 -9.75 6.23
N ARG A 57 10.91 -8.43 6.24
CA ARG A 57 12.27 -7.85 6.17
C ARG A 57 13.17 -8.39 7.28
N LYS A 58 12.66 -8.43 8.51
CA LYS A 58 13.39 -8.92 9.69
C LYS A 58 13.76 -10.40 9.58
N SER A 59 12.99 -11.18 8.81
CA SER A 59 13.26 -12.59 8.54
C SER A 59 14.26 -12.83 7.40
N ILE A 60 14.55 -11.84 6.55
CA ILE A 60 15.49 -11.95 5.42
C ILE A 60 16.88 -11.40 5.80
N SER A 61 16.93 -10.44 6.71
CA SER A 61 18.17 -9.81 7.19
C SER A 61 18.91 -10.60 8.28
N LYS A 62 18.42 -11.79 8.63
CA LYS A 62 19.03 -12.70 9.61
C LYS A 62 19.54 -13.92 8.85
#